data_AF-A0A1F9XRK2-F1
#
_entry.id   AF-A0A1F9XRK2-F1
#
_cell.length_a   1.000
_cell.length_b   1.000
_cell.length_c   1.000
_cell.angle_alpha   90.00
_cell.angle_beta   90.00
_cell.angle_gamma   90.00
#
_symmetry.space_group_name_H-M   'P 1'
#
loop_
_entity.id
_entity.type
_entity.pdbx_description
1 polymer ?
#
loop_
_entity_poly.entity_id
_entity_poly.type
_entity_poly.pdbx_seq_one_letter_code
_entity_poly.pdbx_strand_id
1 'polypeptide(L)'
;MLVSFQRLCLSDDGSSDGQGLWPTNGHVYKGKNMKDSVVTYKPIGIIRSEHVEAERTPIQPAYARGCKGQAEIFREFEDGLCDLEGFSHIYLIYHFNKSGPAKLKVKPSRQDTERGIFSTRAPLRPNAVGLSIVELLRREKNILFLDDVDILDGTPLLDIKPYYYTSWRDRVRPLRTRLAGGRVKKEWMAKR
;
A
#
# COMPACT_ATOMS: atom_id res chain seq x y z
N MET A 1 -10.44 -2.03 7.13
CA MET A 1 -10.75 -0.92 8.06
C MET A 1 -9.58 0.03 8.01
N LEU A 2 -9.54 0.97 7.06
CA LEU A 2 -8.89 2.25 7.33
C LEU A 2 -9.70 2.89 8.45
N VAL A 3 -9.24 2.64 9.68
CA VAL A 3 -9.49 3.53 10.78
C VAL A 3 -9.11 4.90 10.23
N SER A 4 -10.08 5.78 10.05
CA SER A 4 -9.74 7.20 9.99
C SER A 4 -9.02 7.42 11.30
N PHE A 5 -7.72 7.71 11.24
CA PHE A 5 -6.78 7.80 12.36
C PHE A 5 -7.27 8.70 13.51
N GLN A 6 -8.38 9.41 13.29
CA GLN A 6 -9.08 10.30 14.21
C GLN A 6 -10.14 9.65 15.11
N ARG A 7 -10.58 8.39 14.95
CA ARG A 7 -11.81 7.91 15.64
C ARG A 7 -11.77 6.61 16.44
N LEU A 8 -10.68 5.84 16.49
CA LEU A 8 -10.64 4.62 17.34
C LEU A 8 -10.24 4.85 18.81
N CYS A 9 -9.95 6.09 19.21
CA CYS A 9 -9.57 6.42 20.59
C CYS A 9 -10.75 6.86 21.48
N LEU A 10 -12.00 6.72 21.02
CA LEU A 10 -13.18 7.20 21.74
C LEU A 10 -14.25 6.12 21.78
N SER A 11 -14.15 5.21 22.74
CA SER A 11 -15.26 4.40 23.25
C SER A 11 -14.92 4.07 24.71
N ASP A 12 -15.70 4.65 25.62
CA ASP A 12 -15.45 4.75 27.06
C ASP A 12 -15.60 3.42 27.81
N ASP A 13 -14.76 3.23 28.83
CA ASP A 13 -15.16 2.83 30.19
C ASP A 13 -14.20 3.53 31.18
N GLY A 14 -14.68 4.22 32.20
CA GLY A 14 -15.38 3.58 33.31
C GLY A 14 -14.41 3.16 34.40
N SER A 15 -13.63 4.12 34.93
CA SER A 15 -12.91 4.08 36.21
C SER A 15 -11.69 3.15 36.40
N SER A 16 -10.74 3.73 37.14
CA SER A 16 -9.52 3.18 37.76
C SER A 16 -8.40 2.72 36.83
N ASP A 17 -7.31 3.51 36.88
CA ASP A 17 -5.92 3.14 36.61
C ASP A 17 -5.47 3.17 35.13
N GLY A 18 -5.87 4.21 34.40
CA GLY A 18 -5.39 4.49 33.04
C GLY A 18 -4.26 5.51 32.99
N GLN A 19 -3.00 5.06 33.01
CA GLN A 19 -1.93 5.83 32.38
C GLN A 19 -2.13 5.78 30.87
N GLY A 20 -2.91 6.74 30.34
CA GLY A 20 -3.22 6.83 28.91
C GLY A 20 -1.96 6.98 28.06
N LEU A 21 -1.90 6.24 26.95
CA LEU A 21 -0.83 6.26 25.94
C LEU A 21 -0.75 7.58 25.13
N TRP A 22 -1.34 8.67 25.61
CA TRP A 22 -1.43 9.94 24.90
C TRP A 22 -1.12 11.10 25.86
N PRO A 23 -0.12 11.94 25.56
CA PRO A 23 0.02 13.19 26.28
C PRO A 23 -1.20 14.08 25.99
N THR A 24 -1.99 14.39 27.02
CA THR A 24 -3.24 15.17 26.95
C THR A 24 -3.02 16.66 26.69
N ASN A 25 -1.84 17.09 26.25
CA ASN A 25 -1.60 18.48 25.92
C ASN A 25 -1.89 18.73 24.45
N GLY A 26 -2.95 19.50 24.20
CA GLY A 26 -3.31 20.04 22.90
C GLY A 26 -2.17 20.83 22.27
N HIS A 27 -1.26 20.12 21.61
CA HIS A 27 -0.33 20.72 20.66
C HIS A 27 -1.10 21.04 19.39
N VAL A 28 -1.73 22.20 19.39
CA VAL A 28 -2.11 22.89 18.16
C VAL A 28 -0.82 22.98 17.34
N TYR A 29 -0.76 22.32 16.18
CA TYR A 29 0.34 22.42 15.20
C TYR A 29 0.39 23.83 14.61
N LYS A 30 0.67 24.85 15.43
CA LYS A 30 0.91 26.22 15.00
C LYS A 30 2.35 26.30 14.48
N GLY A 31 2.50 26.40 13.15
CA GLY A 31 3.63 27.12 12.57
C GLY A 31 4.74 26.32 11.88
N LYS A 32 4.63 25.01 11.63
CA LYS A 32 5.62 24.32 10.80
C LYS A 32 5.23 24.46 9.31
N ASN A 33 6.06 25.13 8.51
CA ASN A 33 5.94 25.10 7.06
C ASN A 33 6.15 23.64 6.59
N MET A 34 5.06 22.97 6.23
CA MET A 34 5.09 21.56 5.86
C MET A 34 5.59 21.30 4.45
N LYS A 35 5.68 22.35 3.61
CA LYS A 35 6.08 22.23 2.20
C LYS A 35 7.48 21.63 2.05
N ASP A 36 8.39 21.99 2.96
CA ASP A 36 9.80 21.63 2.88
C ASP A 36 10.20 20.57 3.93
N SER A 37 9.22 19.99 4.61
CA SER A 37 9.48 18.98 5.64
C SER A 37 9.77 17.63 5.01
N VAL A 38 10.89 17.03 5.40
CA VAL A 38 11.29 15.68 4.99
C VAL A 38 10.74 14.66 5.98
N VAL A 39 10.15 13.60 5.45
CA VAL A 39 9.75 12.41 6.23
C VAL A 39 10.58 11.24 5.75
N THR A 40 11.32 10.61 6.67
CA THR A 40 12.21 9.50 6.39
C THR A 40 11.63 8.21 6.94
N TYR A 41 11.63 7.16 6.13
CA TYR A 41 11.21 5.81 6.52
C TYR A 41 12.41 4.87 6.43
N LYS A 42 12.43 3.86 7.30
CA LYS A 42 13.36 2.73 7.20
C LYS A 42 12.58 1.51 6.71
N PRO A 43 13.11 0.75 5.74
CA PRO A 43 12.49 -0.51 5.35
C PRO A 43 12.40 -1.47 6.53
N ILE A 44 11.30 -2.22 6.59
CA ILE A 44 11.09 -3.29 7.57
C ILE A 44 11.42 -4.67 7.02
N GLY A 45 11.74 -4.76 5.72
CA GLY A 45 12.04 -6.01 5.04
C GLY A 45 12.28 -5.83 3.54
N ILE A 46 12.43 -6.94 2.85
CA ILE A 46 12.64 -7.02 1.40
C ILE A 46 11.60 -7.93 0.78
N ILE A 47 11.05 -7.52 -0.36
CA ILE A 47 10.13 -8.34 -1.15
C ILE A 47 10.94 -9.13 -2.18
N ARG A 48 10.74 -10.45 -2.20
CA ARG A 48 11.29 -11.37 -3.18
C ARG A 48 10.21 -11.83 -4.15
N SER A 49 10.52 -11.83 -5.44
CA SER A 49 9.59 -12.29 -6.46
C SER A 49 10.33 -12.85 -7.68
N GLU A 50 9.57 -13.49 -8.57
CA GLU A 50 10.08 -13.89 -9.89
C GLU A 50 10.26 -12.70 -10.86
N HIS A 51 9.81 -11.50 -10.48
CA HIS A 51 9.80 -10.33 -11.34
C HIS A 51 11.14 -9.59 -11.26
N VAL A 52 12.06 -9.92 -12.17
CA VAL A 52 13.39 -9.28 -12.23
C VAL A 52 13.47 -8.13 -13.25
N GLU A 53 12.57 -8.12 -14.23
CA GLU A 53 12.46 -7.08 -15.28
C GLU A 53 11.19 -6.25 -15.08
N ALA A 54 11.34 -4.92 -14.98
CA ALA A 54 10.23 -4.01 -14.68
C ALA A 54 9.18 -3.99 -15.80
N GLU A 55 9.61 -4.15 -17.05
CA GLU A 55 8.75 -4.18 -18.24
C GLU A 55 7.88 -5.44 -18.32
N ARG A 56 8.31 -6.52 -17.68
CA ARG A 56 7.59 -7.82 -17.64
C ARG A 56 6.79 -8.01 -16.36
N THR A 57 7.03 -7.17 -15.36
CA THR A 57 6.31 -7.23 -14.08
C THR A 57 4.82 -6.94 -14.33
N PRO A 58 3.88 -7.71 -13.74
CA PRO A 58 2.45 -7.44 -13.84
C PRO A 58 2.13 -6.00 -13.45
N ILE A 59 1.18 -5.38 -14.16
CA ILE A 59 0.87 -3.96 -13.91
C ILE A 59 0.18 -3.77 -12.56
N GLN A 60 -0.56 -4.78 -12.09
CA GLN A 60 -1.38 -4.76 -10.87
C GLN A 60 -1.59 -6.19 -10.34
N PRO A 61 -1.94 -6.38 -9.06
CA PRO A 61 -2.09 -7.73 -8.48
C PRO A 61 -3.18 -8.55 -9.17
N ALA A 62 -4.23 -7.88 -9.67
CA ALA A 62 -5.30 -8.51 -10.44
C ALA A 62 -4.82 -9.24 -11.72
N TYR A 63 -3.63 -8.91 -12.23
CA TYR A 63 -2.99 -9.56 -13.38
C TYR A 63 -1.80 -10.44 -12.98
N ALA A 64 -1.54 -10.59 -11.68
CA ALA A 64 -0.41 -11.33 -11.13
C ALA A 64 -0.84 -12.69 -10.57
N ARG A 65 -2.01 -13.21 -10.96
CA ARG A 65 -2.53 -14.47 -10.42
C ARG A 65 -1.54 -15.62 -10.62
N GLY A 66 -1.14 -16.25 -9.54
CA GLY A 66 -0.16 -17.34 -9.53
C GLY A 66 1.29 -16.88 -9.46
N CYS A 67 1.57 -15.58 -9.54
CA CYS A 67 2.91 -15.03 -9.34
C CYS A 67 3.26 -15.09 -7.86
N LYS A 68 4.07 -16.09 -7.51
CA LYS A 68 4.53 -16.32 -6.14
C LYS A 68 5.62 -15.33 -5.74
N GLY A 69 5.64 -15.01 -4.46
CA GLY A 69 6.71 -14.22 -3.87
C GLY A 69 6.80 -14.40 -2.37
N GLN A 70 7.74 -13.68 -1.76
CA GLN A 70 7.96 -13.66 -0.33
C GLN A 70 8.14 -12.22 0.16
N ALA A 71 7.72 -11.94 1.37
CA ALA A 71 8.19 -10.79 2.12
C ALA A 71 9.11 -11.29 3.24
N GLU A 72 10.39 -10.95 3.15
CA GLU A 72 11.41 -11.22 4.16
C GLU A 72 11.49 -10.03 5.12
N ILE A 73 10.85 -10.14 6.28
CA ILE A 73 10.83 -9.09 7.30
C ILE A 73 12.13 -9.17 8.10
N PHE A 74 12.74 -8.03 8.43
CA PHE A 74 13.93 -8.02 9.28
C PHE A 74 13.59 -8.51 10.69
N ARG A 75 14.51 -9.26 11.31
CA ARG A 75 14.21 -10.04 12.53
C ARG A 75 13.73 -9.17 13.68
N GLU A 76 14.20 -7.93 13.79
CA GLU A 76 13.77 -6.97 14.81
C GLU A 76 12.29 -6.58 14.72
N PHE A 77 11.62 -6.88 13.61
CA PHE A 77 10.19 -6.61 13.39
C PHE A 77 9.32 -7.88 13.39
N GLU A 78 9.90 -9.06 13.64
CA GLU A 78 9.19 -10.36 13.56
C GLU A 78 7.98 -10.43 14.49
N ASP A 79 8.10 -9.92 15.72
CA ASP A 79 7.01 -9.92 16.69
C ASP A 79 5.78 -9.13 16.21
N GLY A 80 5.99 -8.13 15.34
CA GLY A 80 4.92 -7.35 14.72
C GLY A 80 4.06 -8.13 13.72
N LEU A 81 4.44 -9.34 13.37
CA LEU A 81 3.69 -10.23 12.48
C LEU A 81 2.66 -11.09 13.21
N CYS A 82 2.58 -11.02 14.54
CA CYS A 82 1.60 -11.77 15.32
C CYS A 82 0.18 -11.64 14.75
N ASP A 83 -0.54 -12.77 14.69
CA ASP A 83 -1.92 -12.91 14.21
C ASP A 83 -2.16 -12.63 12.72
N LEU A 84 -1.12 -12.35 11.93
CA LEU A 84 -1.28 -12.04 10.51
C LEU A 84 -1.82 -13.23 9.70
N GLU A 85 -1.54 -14.45 10.14
CA GLU A 85 -2.06 -15.71 9.56
C GLU A 85 -3.60 -15.82 9.63
N GLY A 86 -4.26 -15.01 10.46
CA GLY A 86 -5.72 -14.92 10.51
C GLY A 86 -6.35 -14.24 9.28
N PHE A 87 -5.54 -13.65 8.39
CA PHE A 87 -6.01 -12.92 7.22
C PHE A 87 -5.62 -13.64 5.93
N SER A 88 -6.55 -13.73 4.97
CA SER A 88 -6.25 -14.31 3.66
C SER A 88 -5.47 -13.37 2.74
N HIS A 89 -5.57 -12.06 2.96
CA HIS A 89 -4.92 -11.04 2.14
C HIS A 89 -4.35 -9.94 3.02
N ILE A 90 -3.27 -9.34 2.53
CA ILE A 90 -2.58 -8.24 3.19
C ILE A 90 -2.25 -7.15 2.19
N TYR A 91 -2.20 -5.91 2.67
CA TYR A 91 -1.57 -4.80 2.00
C TYR A 91 -0.07 -4.85 2.23
N LEU A 92 0.70 -4.69 1.17
CA LEU A 92 2.12 -4.35 1.22
C LEU A 92 2.28 -2.90 0.77
N ILE A 93 2.95 -2.10 1.60
CA ILE A 93 3.38 -0.74 1.27
C ILE A 93 4.88 -0.79 1.10
N TYR A 94 5.37 -0.36 -0.05
CA TYR A 94 6.77 -0.55 -0.43
C TYR A 94 7.32 0.65 -1.20
N HIS A 95 8.64 0.73 -1.36
CA HIS A 95 9.30 1.82 -2.06
C HIS A 95 9.72 1.39 -3.47
N PHE A 96 9.36 2.15 -4.52
CA PHE A 96 9.86 1.89 -5.88
C PHE A 96 11.33 2.31 -6.02
N ASN A 97 12.22 1.49 -5.47
CA ASN A 97 13.68 1.71 -5.44
C ASN A 97 14.35 1.80 -6.81
N LYS A 98 13.71 1.30 -7.88
CA LYS A 98 14.19 1.44 -9.27
C LYS A 98 13.43 2.46 -10.10
N SER A 99 12.55 3.26 -9.48
CA SER A 99 11.83 4.32 -10.20
C SER A 99 12.77 5.49 -10.55
N GLY A 100 12.59 6.05 -11.75
CA GLY A 100 13.27 7.27 -12.16
C GLY A 100 12.70 8.53 -11.49
N PRO A 101 13.15 9.73 -11.91
CA PRO A 101 12.69 10.97 -11.32
C PRO A 101 11.18 11.16 -11.47
N ALA A 102 10.57 11.80 -10.45
CA ALA A 102 9.15 12.06 -10.41
C ALA A 102 8.68 12.87 -11.63
N LYS A 103 7.50 12.52 -12.16
CA LYS A 103 6.83 13.27 -13.24
C LYS A 103 5.41 13.59 -12.82
N LEU A 104 4.97 14.84 -13.03
CA LEU A 104 3.60 15.24 -12.71
C LEU A 104 2.57 14.78 -13.74
N LYS A 105 3.02 14.47 -14.96
CA LYS A 105 2.23 13.85 -16.03
C LYS A 105 2.97 12.62 -16.55
N VAL A 106 2.21 11.57 -16.84
CA VAL A 106 2.72 10.32 -17.40
C VAL A 106 1.78 9.83 -18.49
N LYS A 107 2.32 9.07 -19.45
CA LYS A 107 1.53 8.30 -20.41
C LYS A 107 1.48 6.85 -19.92
N PRO A 108 0.36 6.37 -19.35
CA PRO A 108 0.24 4.97 -18.93
C PRO A 108 0.44 4.02 -20.11
N SER A 109 1.05 2.86 -19.88
CA SER A 109 1.47 1.87 -20.91
C SER A 109 0.35 1.32 -21.82
N ARG A 110 -0.92 1.68 -21.57
CA ARG A 110 -2.10 1.26 -22.34
C ARG A 110 -3.04 2.41 -22.69
N GLN A 111 -2.56 3.65 -22.66
CA GLN A 111 -3.36 4.84 -22.99
C GLN A 111 -2.59 5.78 -23.91
N ASP A 112 -3.28 6.40 -24.86
CA ASP A 112 -2.68 7.38 -25.77
C ASP A 112 -2.60 8.80 -25.21
N THR A 113 -3.34 9.07 -24.13
CA THR A 113 -3.42 10.39 -23.51
C THR A 113 -2.57 10.46 -22.24
N GLU A 114 -1.84 11.56 -22.08
CA GLU A 114 -1.20 11.87 -20.80
C GLU A 114 -2.23 12.03 -19.68
N ARG A 115 -1.85 11.58 -18.48
CA ARG A 115 -2.65 11.69 -17.27
C ARG A 115 -1.81 12.32 -16.17
N GLY A 116 -2.45 13.09 -15.30
CA GLY A 116 -1.79 13.57 -14.08
C GLY A 116 -1.40 12.38 -13.21
N ILE A 117 -0.18 12.37 -12.65
CA ILE A 117 0.39 11.22 -11.94
C ILE A 117 -0.53 10.71 -10.82
N PHE A 118 -1.17 11.62 -10.08
CA PHE A 118 -2.08 11.29 -8.98
C PHE A 118 -3.40 10.65 -9.43
N SER A 119 -3.73 10.71 -10.72
CA SER A 119 -4.87 9.99 -11.31
C SER A 119 -4.50 8.59 -11.82
N THR A 120 -3.24 8.19 -11.64
CA THR A 120 -2.68 6.91 -12.09
C THR A 120 -1.99 6.19 -10.93
N ARG A 121 -1.59 4.93 -11.18
CA ARG A 121 -0.76 4.12 -10.29
C ARG A 121 0.69 3.96 -10.81
N ALA A 122 1.14 4.85 -11.69
CA ALA A 122 2.51 4.80 -12.21
C ALA A 122 3.55 5.10 -11.10
N PRO A 123 4.76 4.52 -11.17
CA PRO A 123 5.76 4.60 -10.10
C PRO A 123 6.53 5.92 -10.02
N LEU A 124 6.54 6.74 -11.09
CA LEU A 124 7.28 8.02 -11.19
C LEU A 124 6.61 9.16 -10.39
N ARG A 125 6.42 8.96 -9.09
CA ARG A 125 5.68 9.84 -8.18
C ARG A 125 6.64 10.67 -7.32
N PRO A 126 6.22 11.83 -6.80
CA PRO A 126 7.03 12.61 -5.85
C PRO A 126 7.49 11.79 -4.64
N ASN A 127 6.58 10.98 -4.10
CA ASN A 127 6.90 9.93 -3.13
C ASN A 127 6.67 8.58 -3.81
N ALA A 128 7.76 7.88 -4.13
CA ALA A 128 7.76 6.62 -4.85
C ALA A 128 7.32 5.46 -3.94
N VAL A 129 6.08 5.54 -3.45
CA VAL A 129 5.44 4.53 -2.59
C VAL A 129 4.44 3.73 -3.42
N GLY A 130 4.62 2.42 -3.39
CA GLY A 130 3.72 1.43 -3.97
C GLY A 130 2.76 0.85 -2.92
N LEU A 131 1.68 0.26 -3.43
CA LEU A 131 0.65 -0.40 -2.63
C LEU A 131 0.09 -1.57 -3.43
N SER A 132 0.19 -2.77 -2.86
CA SER A 132 -0.38 -3.99 -3.44
C SER A 132 -1.22 -4.72 -2.41
N ILE A 133 -2.30 -5.35 -2.87
CA ILE A 133 -3.05 -6.35 -2.09
C ILE A 133 -2.61 -7.69 -2.64
N VAL A 134 -2.07 -8.54 -1.77
CA VAL A 134 -1.54 -9.86 -2.11
C VAL A 134 -2.23 -10.92 -1.26
N GLU A 135 -2.29 -12.15 -1.75
CA GLU A 135 -2.76 -13.28 -0.95
C GLU A 135 -1.65 -13.72 0.02
N LEU A 136 -2.00 -13.92 1.29
CA LEU A 136 -1.11 -14.50 2.29
C LEU A 136 -1.34 -16.01 2.33
N LEU A 137 -0.39 -16.78 1.82
CA LEU A 137 -0.49 -18.24 1.76
C LEU A 137 -0.15 -18.88 3.11
N ARG A 138 0.93 -18.40 3.74
CA ARG A 138 1.40 -18.84 5.05
C ARG A 138 2.53 -17.93 5.53
N ARG A 139 2.87 -18.06 6.82
CA ARG A 139 4.03 -17.44 7.46
C ARG A 139 4.97 -18.53 7.99
N GLU A 140 6.26 -18.28 7.87
CA GLU A 140 7.32 -19.04 8.54
C GLU A 140 8.27 -18.05 9.20
N LYS A 141 8.20 -17.92 10.54
CA LYS A 141 9.00 -16.95 11.31
C LYS A 141 8.82 -15.52 10.75
N ASN A 142 9.89 -14.88 10.32
CA ASN A 142 9.92 -13.55 9.72
C ASN A 142 9.68 -13.54 8.20
N ILE A 143 9.26 -14.65 7.59
CA ILE A 143 9.02 -14.76 6.14
C ILE A 143 7.53 -15.00 5.87
N LEU A 144 6.92 -14.13 5.06
CA LEU A 144 5.56 -14.29 4.57
C LEU A 144 5.61 -14.83 3.14
N PHE A 145 4.83 -15.87 2.85
CA PHE A 145 4.74 -16.47 1.52
C PHE A 145 3.45 -16.03 0.88
N LEU A 146 3.56 -15.56 -0.36
CA LEU A 146 2.55 -14.74 -1.00
C LEU A 146 2.19 -15.26 -2.39
N ASP A 147 0.96 -14.95 -2.81
CA ASP A 147 0.51 -15.03 -4.21
C ASP A 147 0.03 -13.65 -4.68
N ASP A 148 -0.26 -13.53 -5.97
CA ASP A 148 -0.71 -12.29 -6.62
C ASP A 148 0.32 -11.15 -6.53
N VAL A 149 1.61 -11.48 -6.50
CA VAL A 149 2.70 -10.51 -6.33
C VAL A 149 3.00 -9.81 -7.66
N ASP A 150 2.81 -8.49 -7.70
CA ASP A 150 3.09 -7.60 -8.85
C ASP A 150 4.30 -6.67 -8.61
N ILE A 151 5.21 -7.11 -7.74
CA ILE A 151 6.28 -6.29 -7.20
C ILE A 151 7.63 -6.83 -7.67
N LEU A 152 8.55 -5.94 -8.03
CA LEU A 152 9.88 -6.30 -8.51
C LEU A 152 10.72 -6.95 -7.38
N ASP A 153 11.58 -7.91 -7.73
CA ASP A 153 12.49 -8.54 -6.79
C ASP A 153 13.47 -7.53 -6.17
N GLY A 154 13.72 -7.69 -4.88
CA GLY A 154 14.59 -6.83 -4.09
C GLY A 154 13.96 -5.48 -3.72
N THR A 155 12.63 -5.36 -3.84
CA THR A 155 11.92 -4.12 -3.49
C THR A 155 11.86 -3.94 -1.97
N PRO A 156 12.26 -2.77 -1.41
CA PRO A 156 12.16 -2.50 0.02
C PRO A 156 10.71 -2.40 0.50
N LEU A 157 10.37 -3.17 1.53
CA LEU A 157 9.07 -3.14 2.19
C LEU A 157 9.08 -2.07 3.30
N LEU A 158 8.04 -1.23 3.33
CA LEU A 158 7.89 -0.17 4.32
C LEU A 158 6.89 -0.53 5.42
N ASP A 159 5.79 -1.20 5.09
CA ASP A 159 4.71 -1.49 6.03
C ASP A 159 3.79 -2.62 5.52
N ILE A 160 3.10 -3.29 6.44
CA ILE A 160 2.18 -4.41 6.17
C ILE A 160 0.87 -4.12 6.91
N LYS A 161 -0.28 -4.34 6.25
CA LYS A 161 -1.59 -4.21 6.91
C LYS A 161 -2.53 -5.34 6.52
N PRO A 162 -3.39 -5.83 7.43
CA PRO A 162 -4.42 -6.80 7.05
C PRO A 162 -5.41 -6.19 6.05
N TYR A 163 -5.78 -6.96 5.02
CA TYR A 163 -6.89 -6.60 4.13
C TYR A 163 -8.21 -7.03 4.76
N TYR A 164 -9.16 -6.11 4.91
CA TYR A 164 -10.42 -6.38 5.60
C TYR A 164 -11.63 -6.12 4.71
N TYR A 165 -12.14 -7.20 4.10
CA TYR A 165 -13.23 -7.22 3.13
C TYR A 165 -14.54 -6.56 3.63
N THR A 166 -14.90 -6.74 4.91
CA THR A 166 -16.19 -6.27 5.45
C THR A 166 -16.20 -4.79 5.81
N SER A 167 -15.07 -4.08 5.69
CA SER A 167 -15.14 -2.62 5.78
C SER A 167 -15.64 -2.05 4.45
N TRP A 168 -16.88 -1.56 4.46
CA TRP A 168 -17.53 -0.79 3.37
C TRP A 168 -16.63 0.28 2.71
N ARG A 169 -15.51 0.67 3.34
CA ARG A 169 -14.56 1.67 2.86
C ARG A 169 -13.56 1.15 1.82
N ASP A 170 -13.13 -0.10 1.90
CA ASP A 170 -12.14 -0.65 0.95
C ASP A 170 -12.82 -1.07 -0.39
N ARG A 171 -14.14 -1.25 -0.37
CA ARG A 171 -15.03 -1.24 -1.56
C ARG A 171 -15.82 0.06 -1.62
N VAL A 172 -15.20 1.14 -2.08
CA VAL A 172 -15.99 2.31 -2.51
C VAL A 172 -16.92 1.84 -3.63
N ARG A 173 -18.23 2.15 -3.54
CA ARG A 173 -19.26 1.92 -4.59
C ARG A 173 -18.64 2.04 -6.00
N PRO A 174 -19.08 1.27 -7.02
CA PRO A 174 -18.47 1.28 -8.35
C PRO A 174 -18.19 2.72 -8.76
N LEU A 175 -16.88 3.02 -8.84
CA LEU A 175 -16.34 4.38 -8.91
C LEU A 175 -17.12 5.19 -9.94
N ARG A 176 -17.39 6.47 -9.63
CA ARG A 176 -17.69 7.47 -10.68
C ARG A 176 -16.44 7.56 -11.55
N THR A 177 -16.33 6.70 -12.54
CA THR A 177 -15.25 6.69 -13.51
C THR A 177 -15.47 7.73 -14.60
N ARG A 178 -15.90 8.94 -14.21
CA ARG A 178 -15.90 10.10 -15.09
C ARG A 178 -14.52 10.75 -14.94
N LEU A 179 -13.58 10.34 -15.78
CA LEU A 179 -12.41 11.18 -16.03
C LEU A 179 -12.92 12.41 -16.81
N ALA A 180 -12.35 13.60 -16.55
CA ALA A 180 -12.63 14.76 -17.39
C ALA A 180 -12.31 14.40 -18.84
N GLY A 181 -13.34 14.26 -19.68
CA GLY A 181 -13.24 13.73 -21.05
C GLY A 181 -14.12 12.50 -21.37
N GLY A 182 -14.84 11.89 -20.42
CA GLY A 182 -15.84 10.86 -20.71
C GLY A 182 -15.88 9.69 -19.73
N ARG A 183 -16.88 8.81 -19.92
CA ARG A 183 -17.13 7.60 -19.12
C ARG A 183 -15.99 6.60 -19.37
N VAL A 184 -15.28 6.11 -18.35
CA VAL A 184 -14.40 4.93 -18.51
C VAL A 184 -15.30 3.79 -18.96
N LYS A 185 -15.12 3.30 -20.19
CA LYS A 185 -15.93 2.18 -20.68
C LYS A 185 -15.61 0.95 -19.80
N LYS A 186 -16.60 0.10 -19.53
CA LYS A 186 -16.40 -1.15 -18.79
C LYS A 186 -15.35 -2.06 -19.45
N GLU A 187 -15.12 -1.89 -20.75
CA GLU A 187 -14.12 -2.60 -21.56
C GLU A 187 -12.66 -2.41 -21.09
N TRP A 188 -12.37 -1.37 -20.30
CA TRP A 188 -11.01 -1.02 -19.86
C TRP A 188 -10.54 -1.88 -18.67
N MET A 189 -11.47 -2.56 -18.00
CA MET A 189 -11.22 -3.42 -16.83
C MET A 189 -11.21 -4.91 -17.19
N ALA A 190 -11.49 -5.29 -18.44
CA ALA A 190 -11.88 -6.66 -18.81
C ALA A 190 -11.09 -7.27 -19.98
N LYS A 191 -9.91 -6.76 -20.34
CA LYS A 191 -9.08 -7.39 -21.38
C LYS A 191 -7.78 -7.93 -20.81
N ARG A 192 -7.90 -9.20 -20.38
CA ARG A 192 -6.93 -10.31 -20.21
C ARG A 192 -5.62 -9.98 -19.54
#